data_AF-A0A2X3EJC3-F1
#
_entry.id   AF-A0A2X3EJC3-F1
#
_cell.length_a   1.000
_cell.length_b   1.000
_cell.length_c   1.000
_cell.angle_alpha   90.00
_cell.angle_beta   90.00
_cell.angle_gamma   90.00
#
_symmetry.space_group_name_H-M   'P 1'
#
loop_
_entity.id
_entity.type
_entity.pdbx_description
1 polymer ?
#
loop_
_entity_poly.entity_id
_entity_poly.type
_entity_poly.pdbx_seq_one_letter_code
_entity_poly.pdbx_strand_id
1 'polypeptide(L)' 'MDAGKLVTDELVIALVKERIAQEDCRNGFLLDGFPRTIPQADAMKERALPLITCWNSTCRTN' A
#
# COMPACT_ATOMS: atom_id res chain seq x y z
N MET A 1 -8.53 19.18 20.31
CA MET A 1 -9.09 17.87 19.95
C MET A 1 -8.85 17.71 18.46
N ASP A 2 -7.76 17.03 18.11
CA ASP A 2 -7.40 16.78 16.72
C ASP A 2 -8.42 15.79 16.15
N ALA A 3 -9.20 16.24 15.16
CA ALA A 3 -10.24 15.42 14.58
C ALA A 3 -9.55 14.23 13.91
N GLY A 4 -9.57 13.07 14.57
CA GLY A 4 -9.25 11.77 13.99
C GLY A 4 -10.24 11.45 12.88
N LYS A 5 -10.13 12.19 11.77
CA LYS A 5 -10.83 11.90 10.54
C LYS A 5 -10.28 10.57 10.09
N LEU A 6 -11.16 9.56 10.03
CA LEU A 6 -10.86 8.31 9.37
C LEU A 6 -10.35 8.65 7.98
N VAL A 7 -9.05 8.47 7.78
CA VAL A 7 -8.45 8.58 6.45
C VAL A 7 -9.14 7.53 5.61
N THR A 8 -9.87 7.95 4.58
CA THR A 8 -10.58 7.03 3.71
C THR A 8 -9.58 6.21 2.90
N ASP A 9 -9.93 4.96 2.63
CA ASP A 9 -9.08 4.01 1.91
C ASP A 9 -8.62 4.57 0.56
N GLU A 10 -9.51 5.27 -0.14
CA GLU A 10 -9.21 5.93 -1.42
C GLU A 10 -8.08 6.98 -1.30
N LEU A 11 -8.07 7.74 -0.21
CA LEU A 11 -7.09 8.79 0.04
C LEU A 11 -5.72 8.16 0.35
N VAL A 12 -5.70 7.09 1.16
CA VAL A 12 -4.49 6.30 1.43
C VAL A 12 -3.93 5.72 0.13
N ILE A 13 -4.77 5.12 -0.70
CA ILE A 13 -4.35 4.52 -1.97
C ILE A 13 -3.79 5.57 -2.93
N ALA A 14 -4.37 6.76 -2.98
CA ALA A 14 -3.86 7.87 -3.78
C ALA A 14 -2.45 8.30 -3.32
N LEU A 15 -2.25 8.46 -2.00
CA LEU A 15 -0.95 8.77 -1.40
C LEU A 15 0.09 7.68 -1.70
N VAL A 16 -0.27 6.42 -1.53
CA VAL A 16 0.61 5.28 -1.79
C VAL A 16 1.01 5.24 -3.27
N LYS A 17 0.06 5.48 -4.18
CA LYS A 17 0.34 5.53 -5.62
C LYS A 17 1.32 6.65 -5.98
N GLU A 18 1.13 7.86 -5.45
CA GLU A 18 2.08 8.96 -5.66
C GLU A 18 3.47 8.61 -5.10
N ARG A 19 3.54 7.94 -3.96
CA ARG A 19 4.82 7.62 -3.34
C ARG A 19 5.58 6.53 -4.11
N ILE A 20 4.88 5.50 -4.59
CA ILE A 20 5.46 4.41 -5.40
C ILE A 20 5.93 4.92 -6.77
N ALA A 21 5.30 5.98 -7.31
CA ALA A 21 5.71 6.59 -8.57
C ALA A 21 7.07 7.30 -8.49
N GLN A 22 7.62 7.51 -7.29
CA GLN A 22 8.94 8.11 -7.13
C GLN A 22 10.06 7.11 -7.43
N GLU A 23 11.19 7.65 -7.85
CA GLU A 23 12.38 6.88 -8.25
C GLU A 23 12.95 6.01 -7.11
N ASP A 24 12.80 6.42 -5.86
CA ASP A 24 13.22 5.64 -4.67
C ASP A 24 12.50 4.28 -4.54
N CYS A 25 11.26 4.20 -5.03
CA CYS A 25 10.43 3.00 -4.91
C CYS A 25 10.61 2.02 -6.08
N ARG A 26 11.48 2.34 -7.05
CA ARG A 26 11.75 1.47 -8.22
C ARG A 26 12.43 0.16 -7.86
N ASN A 27 13.22 0.13 -6.79
CA ASN A 27 13.87 -1.07 -6.28
C ASN A 27 13.00 -1.89 -5.33
N GLY A 28 11.73 -1.50 -5.16
CA GLY A 28 10.80 -2.08 -4.21
C GLY A 28 10.50 -1.15 -3.04
N PHE A 29 9.41 -1.43 -2.36
CA PHE A 29 8.93 -0.68 -1.21
C PHE A 29 8.21 -1.64 -0.26
N LEU A 30 8.26 -1.35 1.03
CA LEU A 30 7.58 -2.12 2.06
C LEU A 30 6.43 -1.30 2.63
N LEU A 31 5.22 -1.84 2.52
CA LEU A 31 4.04 -1.28 3.18
C LEU A 31 3.88 -1.95 4.54
N ASP A 32 4.44 -1.32 5.56
CA ASP A 32 4.38 -1.84 6.94
C ASP A 32 2.96 -1.65 7.50
N GLY A 33 2.30 -2.77 7.82
CA GLY A 33 0.96 -2.76 8.39
C GLY A 33 -0.18 -2.38 7.43
N PHE A 34 0.05 -2.45 6.10
CA PHE A 34 -0.97 -2.28 5.06
C PHE A 34 -0.82 -3.40 4.01
N PRO A 35 -1.91 -3.96 3.47
CA PRO A 35 -3.34 -3.71 3.77
C PRO A 35 -3.81 -4.37 5.08
N ARG A 36 -4.72 -3.72 5.82
CA ARG A 36 -5.30 -4.27 7.07
C ARG A 36 -6.59 -5.04 6.87
N THR A 37 -7.26 -4.82 5.74
CA THR A 37 -8.54 -5.45 5.41
C THR A 37 -8.50 -6.07 4.01
N ILE A 38 -9.30 -7.11 3.80
CA ILE A 38 -9.47 -7.74 2.48
C ILE A 38 -9.91 -6.74 1.40
N PRO A 39 -10.91 -5.85 1.61
CA PRO A 39 -11.29 -4.88 0.58
C PRO A 39 -10.18 -3.88 0.23
N GLN A 40 -9.30 -3.52 1.16
CA GLN A 40 -8.10 -2.71 0.84
C GLN A 40 -7.14 -3.48 -0.07
N ALA A 41 -6.92 -4.77 0.21
CA ALA A 41 -6.06 -5.61 -0.61
C ALA A 41 -6.60 -5.79 -2.03
N ASP A 42 -7.92 -5.92 -2.18
CA ASP A 42 -8.59 -6.02 -3.48
C ASP A 42 -8.47 -4.70 -4.26
N ALA A 43 -8.73 -3.56 -3.62
CA ALA A 43 -8.59 -2.24 -4.22
C ALA A 43 -7.14 -1.95 -4.69
N MET A 44 -6.13 -2.48 -3.99
CA MET A 44 -4.73 -2.42 -4.42
C MET A 44 -4.45 -3.28 -5.65
N LYS A 45 -5.00 -4.51 -5.70
CA LYS A 45 -4.89 -5.40 -6.86
C LYS A 45 -5.55 -4.81 -8.09
N GLU A 46 -6.76 -4.28 -7.96
CA GLU A 46 -7.49 -3.62 -9.04
C GLU A 46 -6.73 -2.44 -9.63
N ARG A 47 -6.01 -1.69 -8.78
CA ARG A 47 -5.16 -0.56 -9.20
C ARG A 47 -3.75 -0.97 -9.61
N ALA A 48 -3.49 -2.27 -9.76
CA ALA A 48 -2.21 -2.87 -10.13
C ALA A 48 -1.03 -2.37 -9.27
N LEU A 49 -1.29 -2.06 -8.00
CA LEU A 49 -0.23 -1.69 -7.06
C LEU A 49 0.54 -2.95 -6.64
N PRO A 50 1.88 -2.95 -6.68
CA PRO A 50 2.66 -4.09 -6.22
C PRO A 50 2.36 -4.35 -4.74
N LEU A 51 1.70 -5.47 -4.45
CA LEU A 51 1.57 -5.97 -3.10
C LEU A 51 2.86 -6.71 -2.78
N ILE A 52 3.71 -6.14 -1.91
CA ILE A 52 4.78 -6.92 -1.30
C ILE A 52 4.10 -7.83 -0.28
N THR A 53 3.78 -9.04 -0.70
CA THR A 53 3.37 -10.07 0.24
C THR A 53 4.63 -10.47 0.98
N CYS A 54 4.75 -10.04 2.24
CA CYS A 54 5.76 -10.60 3.14
C CYS A 54 5.30 -12.02 3.48
N TRP A 55 5.58 -12.96 2.58
CA TRP A 55 5.34 -14.37 2.81
C TRP A 55 6.61 -14.94 3.48
N ASN A 56 6.46 -15.45 4.70
CA ASN A 56 7.48 -16.24 5.39
C ASN A 56 8.88 -15.57 5.43
N SER A 57 8.95 -14.32 5.89
CA SER A 57 10.19 -13.54 6.06
C SER A 57 10.96 -13.20 4.77
N THR A 58 10.38 -13.44 3.59
CA THR A 58 10.95 -13.05 2.31
C THR A 58 10.05 -12.00 1.66
N CYS A 59 10.53 -10.75 1.59
CA CYS A 59 9.86 -9.70 0.81
C CYS A 59 10.10 -10.01 -0.67
N ARG A 60 9.11 -10.62 -1.33
CA ARG A 60 9.16 -10.85 -2.77
C ARG A 60 8.15 -9.93 -3.44
N THR A 61 8.63 -9.07 -4.33
CA THR A 61 7.79 -8.39 -5.32
C THR A 61 7.32 -9.44 -6.32
N ASN A 62 6.02 -9.52 -6.57
CA ASN A 62 5.48 -10.28 -7.71
C ASN A 62 5.55 -9.44 -8.97
#